data_AF-A0A9E2K6M9-F1
#
_entry.id   AF-A0A9E2K6M9-F1
#
_cell.length_a   1.000
_cell.length_b   1.000
_cell.length_c   1.000
_cell.angle_alpha   90.00
_cell.angle_beta   90.00
_cell.angle_gamma   90.00
#
_symmetry.space_group_name_H-M   'P 1'
#
loop_
_entity.id
_entity.type
_entity.pdbx_description
1 polymer ?
#
loop_
_entity_poly.entity_id
_entity_poly.type
_entity_poly.pdbx_seq_one_letter_code
_entity_poly.pdbx_strand_id
1 'polypeptide(L)'
;MASERDTVTTGVAGKLEWLRDSVKAHPEGAADSAWAWIGDLSRKAKTDASAADSDLNELFRLGTAPTGLNGPTEGMLVMTTTNPAFDAVVRAITALWMPWQGKRFDNQAATGDNRLTRSTGLVGKLLWPLYSMRDAAEGKLAFDFKTYVEAGKEDPDVDVMVIDYAD
;
A
#
# COMPACT_ATOMS: atom_id res chain seq x y z
N MET A 1 21.71 -15.41 -13.32
CA MET A 1 20.68 -14.45 -12.90
C MET A 1 21.15 -13.07 -13.29
N ALA A 2 20.30 -12.25 -13.88
CA ALA A 2 20.61 -10.84 -14.08
C ALA A 2 20.90 -10.21 -12.70
N SER A 3 21.90 -9.36 -12.62
CA SER A 3 22.16 -8.58 -11.40
C SER A 3 21.01 -7.60 -11.20
N GLU A 4 20.71 -7.21 -9.96
CA GLU A 4 19.76 -6.10 -9.69
C GLU A 4 20.15 -4.83 -10.47
N ARG A 5 21.44 -4.65 -10.77
CA ARG A 5 21.94 -3.53 -11.57
C ARG A 5 21.51 -3.59 -13.04
N ASP A 6 21.27 -4.78 -13.58
CA ASP A 6 20.87 -4.99 -14.97
C ASP A 6 19.39 -4.65 -15.19
N THR A 7 18.59 -4.55 -14.12
CA THR A 7 17.17 -4.22 -14.22
C THR A 7 16.91 -2.73 -14.47
N VAL A 8 17.90 -1.87 -14.18
CA VAL A 8 17.79 -0.41 -14.38
C VAL A 8 17.54 -0.08 -15.85
N THR A 9 18.10 -0.87 -16.77
CA THR A 9 17.91 -0.68 -18.23
C THR A 9 16.59 -1.22 -18.77
N THR A 10 15.90 -2.08 -18.03
CA THR A 10 14.67 -2.78 -18.45
C THR A 10 13.40 -2.22 -17.79
N GLY A 11 13.51 -1.14 -17.01
CA GLY A 11 12.37 -0.46 -16.40
C GLY A 11 11.66 -1.28 -15.32
N VAL A 12 10.36 -1.00 -15.11
CA VAL A 12 9.53 -1.63 -14.07
C VAL A 12 9.41 -3.14 -14.31
N ALA A 13 9.13 -3.57 -15.54
CA ALA A 13 8.97 -4.98 -15.88
C ALA A 13 10.19 -5.84 -15.52
N GLY A 14 11.41 -5.41 -15.89
CA GLY A 14 12.60 -6.20 -15.59
C GLY A 14 12.98 -6.21 -14.10
N LYS A 15 12.71 -5.13 -13.36
CA LYS A 15 12.89 -5.12 -11.90
C LYS A 15 11.90 -6.07 -11.21
N LEU A 16 10.65 -6.12 -11.69
CA LEU A 16 9.64 -7.05 -11.20
C LEU A 16 10.00 -8.51 -11.50
N GLU A 17 10.49 -8.80 -12.71
CA GLU A 17 10.95 -10.14 -13.08
C GLU A 17 12.11 -10.60 -12.18
N TRP A 18 13.10 -9.73 -11.96
CA TRP A 18 14.19 -10.01 -11.04
C TRP A 18 13.70 -10.29 -9.61
N LEU A 19 12.72 -9.53 -9.09
CA LEU A 19 12.12 -9.80 -7.77
C LEU A 19 11.41 -11.16 -7.72
N ARG A 20 10.64 -11.50 -8.76
CA ARG A 20 9.94 -12.79 -8.90
C ARG A 20 10.90 -13.97 -8.97
N ASP A 21 12.07 -13.79 -9.54
CA ASP A 21 13.12 -14.82 -9.54
C ASP A 21 13.86 -14.87 -8.21
N SER A 22 14.18 -13.71 -7.62
CA SER A 22 14.92 -13.61 -6.38
C SER A 22 14.19 -14.24 -5.20
N VAL A 23 12.86 -14.10 -5.13
CA VAL A 23 12.06 -14.66 -4.03
C VAL A 23 12.15 -16.19 -3.95
N LYS A 24 12.45 -16.88 -5.07
CA LYS A 24 12.59 -18.35 -5.13
C LYS A 24 13.79 -18.86 -4.35
N ALA A 25 14.85 -18.06 -4.24
CA ALA A 25 16.10 -18.43 -3.57
C ALA A 25 16.37 -17.62 -2.29
N HIS A 26 15.94 -16.36 -2.27
CA HIS A 26 16.22 -15.38 -1.22
C HIS A 26 14.95 -14.60 -0.86
N PRO A 27 13.95 -15.24 -0.24
CA PRO A 27 12.63 -14.62 0.00
C PRO A 27 12.70 -13.35 0.86
N GLU A 28 13.48 -13.36 1.95
CA GLU A 28 13.63 -12.19 2.82
C GLU A 28 14.31 -11.02 2.09
N GLY A 29 15.41 -11.28 1.39
CA GLY A 29 16.11 -10.26 0.62
C GLY A 29 15.26 -9.69 -0.53
N ALA A 30 14.47 -10.52 -1.20
CA ALA A 30 13.53 -10.06 -2.22
C ALA A 30 12.43 -9.18 -1.63
N ALA A 31 11.93 -9.51 -0.44
CA ALA A 31 10.96 -8.67 0.27
C ALA A 31 11.55 -7.31 0.66
N ASP A 32 12.78 -7.27 1.17
CA ASP A 32 13.48 -6.04 1.50
C ASP A 32 13.71 -5.16 0.26
N SER A 33 14.15 -5.75 -0.85
CA SER A 33 14.34 -5.04 -2.13
C SER A 33 13.01 -4.52 -2.71
N ALA A 34 11.93 -5.28 -2.61
CA ALA A 34 10.60 -4.84 -3.01
C ALA A 34 10.13 -3.63 -2.16
N TRP A 35 10.30 -3.70 -0.84
CA TRP A 35 9.96 -2.61 0.06
C TRP A 35 10.78 -1.34 -0.20
N ALA A 36 12.09 -1.50 -0.43
CA ALA A 36 12.98 -0.40 -0.80
C ALA A 36 12.54 0.28 -2.10
N TRP A 37 12.13 -0.51 -3.10
CA TRP A 37 11.63 0.01 -4.37
C TRP A 37 10.33 0.81 -4.24
N ILE A 38 9.38 0.33 -3.43
CA ILE A 38 8.16 1.09 -3.11
C ILE A 38 8.54 2.43 -2.43
N GLY A 39 9.55 2.41 -1.55
CA GLY A 39 10.13 3.61 -0.95
C GLY A 39 10.76 4.57 -1.95
N ASP A 40 11.45 4.07 -2.98
CA ASP A 40 11.99 4.87 -4.09
C ASP A 40 10.86 5.51 -4.90
N LEU A 41 9.79 4.78 -5.20
CA LEU A 41 8.61 5.31 -5.90
C LEU A 41 7.94 6.43 -5.10
N SER A 42 7.82 6.27 -3.77
CA SER A 42 7.32 7.32 -2.88
C SER A 42 8.21 8.57 -2.90
N ARG A 43 9.54 8.41 -2.96
CA ARG A 43 10.48 9.54 -3.12
C ARG A 43 10.35 10.19 -4.49
N LYS A 44 10.30 9.39 -5.57
CA LYS A 44 10.11 9.86 -6.95
C LYS A 44 8.82 10.68 -7.07
N ALA A 45 7.73 10.23 -6.45
CA ALA A 45 6.45 10.94 -6.45
C ALA A 45 6.48 12.34 -5.79
N LYS A 46 7.55 12.70 -5.07
CA LYS A 46 7.74 14.04 -4.49
C LYS A 46 8.44 15.00 -5.46
N THR A 47 9.27 14.48 -6.37
CA THR A 47 10.06 15.28 -7.32
C THR A 47 9.54 15.19 -8.75
N ASP A 48 8.93 14.08 -9.11
CA ASP A 48 8.36 13.78 -10.43
C ASP A 48 7.13 12.87 -10.27
N ALA A 49 6.00 13.48 -9.95
CA ALA A 49 4.75 12.76 -9.70
C ALA A 49 4.24 12.03 -10.95
N SER A 50 4.42 12.61 -12.15
CA SER A 50 3.95 12.00 -13.40
C SER A 50 4.74 10.74 -13.73
N ALA A 51 6.07 10.76 -13.57
CA ALA A 51 6.87 9.57 -13.82
C ALA A 51 6.71 8.51 -12.71
N ALA A 52 6.41 8.90 -11.47
CA ALA A 52 6.07 7.93 -10.42
C ALA A 52 4.70 7.27 -10.66
N ASP A 53 3.70 8.05 -11.10
CA ASP A 53 2.39 7.55 -11.48
C ASP A 53 2.47 6.55 -12.63
N SER A 54 3.25 6.86 -13.67
CA SER A 54 3.48 5.93 -14.79
C SER A 54 4.11 4.62 -14.34
N ASP A 55 5.16 4.67 -13.51
CA ASP A 55 5.82 3.46 -13.01
C ASP A 55 4.88 2.60 -12.14
N LEU A 56 4.05 3.25 -11.31
CA LEU A 56 3.07 2.55 -10.47
C LEU A 56 1.97 1.91 -11.32
N ASN A 57 1.43 2.60 -12.31
CA ASN A 57 0.43 2.02 -13.20
C ASN A 57 1.00 0.81 -13.95
N GLU A 58 2.24 0.87 -14.44
CA GLU A 58 2.89 -0.30 -15.05
C GLU A 58 3.03 -1.45 -14.04
N LEU A 59 3.41 -1.16 -12.79
CA LEU A 59 3.53 -2.18 -11.74
C LEU A 59 2.17 -2.83 -11.41
N PHE A 60 1.09 -2.04 -11.32
CA PHE A 60 -0.27 -2.54 -11.12
C PHE A 60 -0.72 -3.41 -12.29
N ARG A 61 -0.48 -2.96 -13.53
CA ARG A 61 -0.81 -3.68 -14.76
C ARG A 61 -0.12 -5.05 -14.85
N LEU A 62 1.11 -5.14 -14.35
CA LEU A 62 1.90 -6.39 -14.31
C LEU A 62 1.59 -7.26 -13.08
N GLY A 63 0.78 -6.74 -12.15
CA GLY A 63 0.43 -7.39 -10.90
C GLY A 63 -0.68 -8.44 -11.04
N THR A 64 -1.00 -9.07 -9.92
CA THR A 64 -2.15 -9.96 -9.76
C THR A 64 -2.76 -9.71 -8.39
N ALA A 65 -4.08 -9.89 -8.25
CA ALA A 65 -4.72 -9.83 -6.94
C ALA A 65 -3.98 -10.73 -5.92
N PRO A 66 -3.57 -10.20 -4.75
CA PRO A 66 -2.90 -10.99 -3.74
C PRO A 66 -3.86 -12.06 -3.19
N THR A 67 -3.32 -13.24 -2.86
CA THR A 67 -4.07 -14.32 -2.24
C THR A 67 -3.50 -14.65 -0.88
N GLY A 68 -4.35 -15.02 0.07
CA GLY A 68 -3.92 -15.50 1.39
C GLY A 68 -3.40 -14.43 2.36
N LEU A 69 -3.68 -13.14 2.13
CA LEU A 69 -3.36 -12.09 3.09
C LEU A 69 -4.11 -12.31 4.40
N ASN A 70 -3.38 -12.55 5.48
CA ASN A 70 -3.95 -12.77 6.80
C ASN A 70 -3.03 -12.23 7.88
N GLY A 71 -3.59 -11.52 8.85
CA GLY A 71 -2.85 -10.89 9.92
C GLY A 71 -2.34 -9.48 9.59
N PRO A 72 -1.46 -8.94 10.44
CA PRO A 72 -0.95 -7.57 10.32
C PRO A 72 0.02 -7.41 9.15
N THR A 73 -0.08 -6.27 8.45
CA THR A 73 0.85 -5.81 7.42
C THR A 73 1.36 -4.42 7.74
N GLU A 74 2.55 -4.10 7.24
CA GLU A 74 3.12 -2.75 7.26
C GLU A 74 2.64 -1.97 6.02
N GLY A 75 2.44 -0.66 6.18
CA GLY A 75 1.91 0.22 5.16
C GLY A 75 2.86 1.35 4.78
N MET A 76 2.84 1.76 3.51
CA MET A 76 3.54 2.93 3.02
C MET A 76 2.60 3.78 2.17
N LEU A 77 2.48 5.08 2.49
CA LEU A 77 1.82 6.03 1.61
C LEU A 77 2.79 6.40 0.47
N VAL A 78 2.53 5.87 -0.72
CA VAL A 78 3.38 6.10 -1.89
C VAL A 78 3.01 7.42 -2.55
N MET A 79 1.79 7.50 -3.08
CA MET A 79 1.20 8.72 -3.63
C MET A 79 -0.32 8.64 -3.64
N THR A 80 -0.94 9.80 -3.86
CA THR A 80 -2.36 9.99 -4.12
C THR A 80 -2.51 10.44 -5.57
N THR A 81 -3.60 10.03 -6.22
CA THR A 81 -3.91 10.34 -7.63
C THR A 81 -5.34 10.86 -7.81
N THR A 82 -6.00 11.27 -6.73
CA THR A 82 -7.45 11.55 -6.74
C THR A 82 -7.74 12.94 -7.31
N ASN A 83 -7.20 13.98 -6.68
CA ASN A 83 -7.34 15.36 -7.12
C ASN A 83 -6.19 16.20 -6.53
N PRO A 84 -5.46 17.00 -7.32
CA PRO A 84 -4.29 17.76 -6.84
C PRO A 84 -4.53 18.58 -5.56
N ALA A 85 -5.71 19.19 -5.41
CA ALA A 85 -6.05 19.98 -4.23
C ALA A 85 -6.34 19.10 -3.00
N PHE A 86 -7.05 17.99 -3.18
CA PHE A 86 -7.32 17.02 -2.12
C PHE A 86 -6.04 16.31 -1.69
N ASP A 87 -5.22 15.95 -2.66
CA ASP A 87 -3.91 15.32 -2.48
C ASP A 87 -2.95 16.20 -1.69
N ALA A 88 -2.95 17.51 -1.93
CA ALA A 88 -2.15 18.46 -1.15
C ALA A 88 -2.60 18.52 0.32
N VAL A 89 -3.92 18.50 0.57
CA VAL A 89 -4.49 18.48 1.93
C VAL A 89 -4.15 17.18 2.65
N VAL A 90 -4.33 16.03 1.99
CA VAL A 90 -3.96 14.72 2.54
C VAL A 90 -2.46 14.66 2.82
N ARG A 91 -1.61 15.13 1.91
CA ARG A 91 -0.15 15.22 2.12
C ARG A 91 0.22 16.12 3.29
N ALA A 92 -0.45 17.26 3.47
CA ALA A 92 -0.20 18.16 4.60
C ALA A 92 -0.61 17.52 5.95
N ILE A 93 -1.76 16.85 6.00
CA ILE A 93 -2.25 16.16 7.21
C ILE A 93 -1.33 14.98 7.54
N THR A 94 -0.97 14.17 6.55
CA THR A 94 -0.10 13.00 6.73
C THR A 94 1.35 13.39 7.04
N ALA A 95 1.86 14.50 6.50
CA ALA A 95 3.17 15.03 6.87
C ALA A 95 3.22 15.52 8.33
N LEU A 96 2.09 15.98 8.88
CA LEU A 96 1.98 16.42 10.26
C LEU A 96 1.77 15.25 11.23
N TRP A 97 1.01 14.23 10.82
CA TRP A 97 0.67 13.09 11.66
C TRP A 97 0.24 11.86 10.82
N MET A 98 1.10 10.84 10.79
CA MET A 98 0.80 9.52 10.18
C MET A 98 0.78 8.44 11.26
N PRO A 99 -0.33 8.31 12.01
CA PRO A 99 -0.48 7.22 12.98
C PRO A 99 -0.68 5.86 12.30
N TRP A 100 -0.95 5.85 10.99
CA TRP A 100 -1.20 4.63 10.23
C TRP A 100 0.07 3.79 10.08
N GLN A 101 0.00 2.56 10.59
CA GLN A 101 1.08 1.57 10.53
C GLN A 101 0.90 0.63 9.34
N GLY A 102 -0.35 0.44 8.89
CA GLY A 102 -0.70 -0.51 7.85
C GLY A 102 -2.10 -1.06 8.07
N LYS A 103 -2.33 -2.28 7.61
CA LYS A 103 -3.64 -2.94 7.70
C LYS A 103 -3.51 -4.29 8.37
N ARG A 104 -4.62 -4.85 8.78
CA ARG A 104 -4.75 -6.23 9.20
C ARG A 104 -5.84 -6.86 8.36
N PHE A 105 -5.57 -8.04 7.83
CA PHE A 105 -6.50 -8.79 7.00
C PHE A 105 -6.99 -10.04 7.73
N ASP A 106 -8.25 -10.39 7.50
CA ASP A 106 -8.84 -11.68 7.86
C ASP A 106 -9.28 -12.37 6.57
N ASN A 107 -8.48 -13.33 6.12
CA ASN A 107 -8.74 -14.05 4.88
C ASN A 107 -10.01 -14.90 4.94
N GLN A 108 -10.39 -15.40 6.12
CA GLN A 108 -11.57 -16.26 6.26
C GLN A 108 -12.86 -15.45 6.25
N ALA A 109 -12.86 -14.29 6.91
CA ALA A 109 -14.01 -13.40 6.96
C ALA A 109 -14.13 -12.48 5.74
N ALA A 110 -13.09 -12.42 4.89
CA ALA A 110 -12.99 -11.47 3.77
C ALA A 110 -13.15 -10.01 4.26
N THR A 111 -12.48 -9.69 5.37
CA THR A 111 -12.52 -8.38 6.03
C THR A 111 -11.14 -7.95 6.47
N GLY A 112 -11.05 -6.73 6.98
CA GLY A 112 -9.87 -6.24 7.67
C GLY A 112 -10.10 -4.89 8.34
N ASP A 113 -9.02 -4.36 8.90
CA ASP A 113 -9.01 -3.06 9.57
C ASP A 113 -7.66 -2.36 9.42
N ASN A 114 -7.64 -1.05 9.64
CA ASN A 114 -6.42 -0.25 9.65
C ASN A 114 -5.77 -0.30 11.02
N ARG A 115 -4.45 -0.53 11.04
CA ARG A 115 -3.61 -0.50 12.24
C ARG A 115 -3.08 0.92 12.46
N LEU A 116 -3.31 1.46 13.65
CA LEU A 116 -2.88 2.79 14.06
C LEU A 116 -2.02 2.73 15.33
N THR A 117 -1.07 3.66 15.47
CA THR A 117 -0.24 3.78 16.68
C THR A 117 -1.08 4.11 17.92
N ARG A 118 -0.55 3.80 19.12
CA ARG A 118 -1.22 4.09 20.40
C ARG A 118 -1.49 5.58 20.66
N SER A 119 -0.69 6.49 20.08
CA SER A 119 -0.82 7.95 20.28
C SER A 119 -2.07 8.56 19.61
N THR A 120 -2.84 7.74 18.88
CA THR A 120 -4.06 8.13 18.17
C THR A 120 -5.25 8.51 19.05
N GLY A 121 -5.25 8.14 20.33
CA GLY A 121 -6.42 8.37 21.20
C GLY A 121 -6.88 9.83 21.32
N LEU A 122 -5.96 10.79 21.41
CA LEU A 122 -6.31 12.22 21.62
C LEU A 122 -6.56 12.98 20.32
N VAL A 123 -5.70 12.80 19.32
CA VAL A 123 -5.83 13.47 18.02
C VAL A 123 -6.92 12.84 17.16
N GLY A 124 -7.13 11.52 17.27
CA GLY A 124 -8.19 10.80 16.57
C GLY A 124 -9.58 11.28 16.96
N LYS A 125 -9.84 11.59 18.24
CA LYS A 125 -11.12 12.17 18.68
C LYS A 125 -11.36 13.60 18.18
N LEU A 126 -10.29 14.35 17.86
CA LEU A 126 -10.43 15.69 17.30
C LEU A 126 -10.78 15.65 15.80
N LEU A 127 -10.12 14.75 15.05
CA LEU A 127 -10.30 14.64 13.60
C LEU A 127 -11.49 13.76 13.20
N TRP A 128 -11.80 12.73 13.98
CA TRP A 128 -12.94 11.81 13.78
C TRP A 128 -13.72 11.61 15.09
N PRO A 129 -14.40 12.65 15.62
CA PRO A 129 -15.06 12.60 16.92
C PRO A 129 -16.14 11.52 17.04
N LEU A 130 -16.72 11.10 15.91
CA LEU A 130 -17.79 10.12 15.84
C LEU A 130 -17.30 8.70 15.49
N TYR A 131 -16.03 8.52 15.13
CA TYR A 131 -15.51 7.21 14.78
C TYR A 131 -14.96 6.49 16.02
N SER A 132 -15.44 5.27 16.29
CA SER A 132 -14.96 4.47 17.41
C SER A 132 -13.81 3.57 16.99
N MET A 133 -12.71 3.61 17.74
CA MET A 133 -11.52 2.77 17.51
C MET A 133 -11.45 1.64 18.54
N ARG A 134 -11.01 0.45 18.14
CA ARG A 134 -10.84 -0.72 19.01
C ARG A 134 -9.40 -0.78 19.54
N ASP A 135 -9.24 -1.14 20.81
CA ASP A 135 -7.92 -1.39 21.39
C ASP A 135 -7.32 -2.71 20.89
N ALA A 136 -6.02 -2.71 20.61
CA ALA A 136 -5.25 -3.90 20.25
C ALA A 136 -3.87 -3.87 20.93
N ALA A 137 -3.20 -5.03 21.00
CA ALA A 137 -1.92 -5.18 21.69
C ALA A 137 -0.86 -4.16 21.22
N GLU A 138 -0.81 -3.85 19.93
CA GLU A 138 0.20 -2.97 19.33
C GLU A 138 -0.29 -1.54 19.07
N GLY A 139 -1.55 -1.21 19.39
CA GLY A 139 -2.12 0.07 18.96
C GLY A 139 -3.63 0.11 18.99
N LYS A 140 -4.20 0.72 17.95
CA LYS A 140 -5.64 0.83 17.72
C LYS A 140 -5.98 0.20 16.38
N LEU A 141 -7.18 -0.36 16.28
CA LEU A 141 -7.79 -0.80 15.03
C LEU A 141 -8.94 0.13 14.69
N ALA A 142 -9.02 0.54 13.44
CA ALA A 142 -10.02 1.48 12.95
C ALA A 142 -10.30 1.25 11.46
N PHE A 143 -11.39 1.83 10.95
CA PHE A 143 -11.78 1.77 9.55
C PHE A 143 -11.86 0.31 9.09
N ASP A 144 -12.83 -0.41 9.66
CA ASP A 144 -13.17 -1.77 9.24
C ASP A 144 -13.55 -1.75 7.74
N PHE A 145 -13.18 -2.80 7.02
CA PHE A 145 -13.43 -2.93 5.58
C PHE A 145 -13.73 -4.37 5.19
N LYS A 146 -14.39 -4.54 4.04
CA LYS A 146 -14.51 -5.82 3.32
C LYS A 146 -13.47 -5.92 2.22
N THR A 147 -13.12 -7.16 1.86
CA THR A 147 -12.22 -7.46 0.74
C THR A 147 -12.86 -8.45 -0.22
N TYR A 148 -12.73 -8.20 -1.51
CA TYR A 148 -13.14 -9.11 -2.58
C TYR A 148 -12.28 -8.85 -3.82
N VAL A 149 -12.30 -9.78 -4.78
CA VAL A 149 -11.61 -9.60 -6.05
C VAL A 149 -12.60 -9.12 -7.10
N GLU A 150 -12.23 -8.11 -7.86
CA GLU A 150 -12.98 -7.62 -9.01
C GLU A 150 -12.04 -7.15 -10.12
N ALA A 151 -12.59 -6.92 -11.31
CA ALA A 151 -11.86 -6.31 -12.42
C ALA A 151 -11.44 -4.87 -12.10
N GLY A 152 -10.21 -4.51 -12.42
CA GLY A 152 -9.68 -3.17 -12.22
C GLY A 152 -10.52 -2.11 -12.93
N LYS A 153 -10.70 -0.96 -12.28
CA LYS A 153 -11.50 0.13 -12.84
C LYS A 153 -10.89 0.73 -14.11
N GLU A 154 -9.59 1.02 -14.08
CA GLU A 154 -8.85 1.57 -15.23
C GLU A 154 -8.36 0.44 -16.17
N ASP A 155 -8.15 -0.75 -15.61
CA ASP A 155 -7.57 -1.92 -16.27
C ASP A 155 -8.51 -3.15 -16.11
N PRO A 156 -9.63 -3.24 -16.85
CA PRO A 156 -10.66 -4.26 -16.61
C PRO A 156 -10.24 -5.71 -16.90
N ASP A 157 -9.10 -5.89 -17.58
CA ASP A 157 -8.45 -7.17 -17.85
C ASP A 157 -7.56 -7.67 -16.71
N VAL A 158 -7.40 -6.87 -15.64
CA VAL A 158 -6.59 -7.19 -14.46
C VAL A 158 -7.50 -7.32 -13.25
N ASP A 159 -7.45 -8.47 -12.57
CA ASP A 159 -8.12 -8.67 -11.29
C ASP A 159 -7.36 -7.99 -10.14
N VAL A 160 -8.07 -7.25 -9.31
CA VAL A 160 -7.54 -6.52 -8.14
C VAL A 160 -8.29 -6.91 -6.86
N MET A 161 -7.60 -6.86 -5.73
CA MET A 161 -8.26 -6.98 -4.42
C MET A 161 -8.77 -5.61 -3.97
N VAL A 162 -10.09 -5.51 -3.82
CA VAL A 162 -10.78 -4.31 -3.34
C VAL A 162 -10.66 -4.20 -1.82
N ILE A 163 -10.56 -2.97 -1.34
CA ILE A 163 -10.73 -2.60 0.07
C ILE A 163 -11.93 -1.68 0.14
N ASP A 164 -13.06 -2.21 0.59
CA ASP A 164 -14.35 -1.53 0.60
C ASP A 164 -14.74 -1.08 2.00
N TYR A 165 -14.95 0.24 2.17
CA TYR A 165 -15.31 0.89 3.42
C TYR A 165 -16.78 1.35 3.47
N ALA A 166 -17.62 0.91 2.53
CA ALA A 166 -18.99 1.42 2.38
C ALA A 166 -20.00 0.93 3.44
N ASP A 167 -19.56 0.13 4.42
CA ASP A 167 -20.38 -0.29 5.57
C ASP A 167 -20.29 0.67 6.77
#